data_AF-A0A085NQ23-F1
#
_entry.id   AF-A0A085NQ23-F1
#
_cell.length_a   1.000
_cell.length_b   1.000
_cell.length_c   1.000
_cell.angle_alpha   90.00
_cell.angle_beta   90.00
_cell.angle_gamma   90.00
#
_symmetry.space_group_name_H-M   'P 1'
#
loop_
_entity.id
_entity.type
_entity.pdbx_description
1 polymer ?
#
loop_
_entity_poly.entity_id
_entity_poly.type
_entity_poly.pdbx_seq_one_letter_code
_entity_poly.pdbx_strand_id
1 'polypeptide(L)'
;MKLTVERNGKAPRWRRCRKAECKTEVSLRTGTWFEGLKLDFRTAVLFIYSWSNDYCSTKFCSKELGLSTNCSVSWKRLLREVAAESLLSNPLVIGGPNCTVEVDETLYAKSKFHRGRRYPKVIREKTPNFKVGDETMNTNELYTEF
;
A
#
# COMPACT_ATOMS: atom_id res chain seq x y z
N MET A 1 -23.65 1.43 -1.59
CA MET A 1 -23.87 2.69 -2.33
C MET A 1 -23.32 2.54 -3.74
N LYS A 2 -24.19 2.41 -4.76
CA LYS A 2 -23.76 2.42 -6.17
C LYS A 2 -23.63 3.88 -6.58
N LEU A 3 -22.40 4.34 -6.86
CA LEU A 3 -22.18 5.58 -7.61
C LEU A 3 -22.56 5.30 -9.07
N THR A 4 -23.84 5.12 -9.37
CA THR A 4 -24.31 5.12 -10.74
C THR A 4 -25.18 6.35 -10.91
N VAL A 5 -24.83 7.22 -11.84
CA VAL A 5 -25.67 7.59 -12.99
C VAL A 5 -24.91 8.66 -13.79
N GLU A 6 -24.35 8.27 -14.92
CA GLU A 6 -24.52 9.05 -16.16
C GLU A 6 -25.01 8.07 -17.23
N ARG A 7 -26.16 8.38 -17.82
CA ARG A 7 -26.86 7.60 -18.85
C ARG A 7 -26.08 7.43 -20.18
N ASN A 8 -24.77 7.71 -20.22
CA ASN A 8 -24.03 7.83 -21.48
C ASN A 8 -22.53 7.44 -21.44
N GLY A 9 -22.11 6.61 -20.47
CA GLY A 9 -20.72 6.12 -20.41
C GLY A 9 -19.65 7.20 -20.21
N LYS A 10 -20.05 8.43 -19.86
CA LYS A 10 -19.13 9.53 -19.58
C LYS A 10 -18.73 9.50 -18.10
N ALA A 11 -17.43 9.70 -17.85
CA ALA A 11 -16.89 9.73 -16.50
C ALA A 11 -17.52 10.86 -15.66
N PRO A 12 -17.70 10.66 -14.35
CA PRO A 12 -18.26 11.69 -13.47
C PRO A 12 -17.37 12.96 -13.45
N ARG A 13 -18.01 14.13 -13.62
CA ARG A 13 -17.35 15.44 -13.80
C ARG A 13 -17.58 16.35 -12.59
N TRP A 14 -16.52 17.05 -12.15
CA TRP A 14 -16.55 18.03 -11.06
C TRP A 14 -16.75 19.42 -11.66
N ARG A 15 -18.01 19.87 -11.69
CA ARG A 15 -18.46 21.22 -12.09
C ARG A 15 -18.20 21.64 -13.55
N ARG A 16 -19.29 22.10 -14.18
CA ARG A 16 -19.26 23.10 -15.24
C ARG A 16 -19.06 24.47 -14.59
N CYS A 17 -18.12 25.28 -15.06
CA CYS A 17 -18.04 26.68 -14.63
C CYS A 17 -19.39 27.38 -14.87
N ARG A 18 -19.87 28.18 -13.91
CA ARG A 18 -21.20 28.81 -13.99
C ARG A 18 -21.27 29.99 -14.96
N LYS A 19 -20.12 30.53 -15.40
CA LYS A 19 -20.07 31.57 -16.43
C LYS A 19 -20.44 30.96 -17.79
N ALA A 20 -21.41 31.55 -18.49
CA ALA A 20 -21.90 31.06 -19.79
C ALA A 20 -20.78 30.93 -20.86
N GLU A 21 -19.77 31.80 -20.78
CA GLU A 21 -18.59 31.82 -21.64
C GLU A 21 -17.57 30.72 -21.28
N CYS A 22 -17.58 30.26 -20.03
CA CYS A 22 -16.61 29.33 -19.49
C CYS A 22 -17.21 27.93 -19.52
N LYS A 23 -16.97 27.21 -20.62
CA LYS A 23 -17.43 25.82 -20.82
C LYS A 23 -16.41 24.78 -20.33
N THR A 24 -15.50 25.17 -19.44
CA THR A 24 -14.51 24.24 -18.89
C THR A 24 -15.19 23.24 -17.97
N GLU A 25 -14.94 21.96 -18.24
CA GLU A 25 -15.37 20.82 -17.43
C GLU A 25 -14.10 20.15 -16.91
N VAL A 26 -14.04 19.91 -15.59
CA VAL A 26 -12.89 19.25 -14.96
C VAL A 26 -13.33 17.86 -14.50
N SER A 27 -12.48 16.85 -14.74
CA SER A 27 -12.76 15.49 -14.28
C SER A 27 -12.54 15.40 -12.77
N LEU A 28 -13.23 14.46 -12.09
CA LEU A 28 -12.94 14.18 -10.67
C LEU A 28 -11.49 13.70 -10.41
N ARG A 29 -10.75 13.32 -11.46
CA ARG A 29 -9.39 12.78 -11.37
C ARG A 29 -8.32 13.84 -11.59
N THR A 30 -8.63 14.92 -12.32
CA THR A 30 -7.65 15.92 -12.75
C THR A 30 -7.08 16.66 -11.54
N GLY A 31 -5.75 16.72 -11.41
CA GLY A 31 -5.06 17.35 -10.29
C GLY A 31 -5.17 16.58 -8.97
N THR A 32 -5.56 15.30 -9.01
CA THR A 32 -5.67 14.44 -7.82
C THR A 32 -4.74 13.24 -7.93
N TRP A 33 -4.54 12.51 -6.84
CA TRP A 33 -3.81 11.23 -6.86
C TRP A 33 -4.46 10.16 -7.78
N PHE A 34 -5.72 10.35 -8.20
CA PHE A 34 -6.39 9.49 -9.17
C PHE A 34 -6.15 9.89 -10.64
N GLU A 35 -5.34 10.92 -10.90
CA GLU A 35 -5.02 11.37 -12.25
C GLU A 35 -4.31 10.28 -13.05
N GLY A 36 -4.73 10.09 -14.31
CA GLY A 36 -4.22 9.01 -15.17
C GLY A 36 -4.67 7.59 -14.79
N LEU A 37 -5.26 7.39 -13.61
CA LEU A 37 -5.78 6.08 -13.18
C LEU A 37 -7.16 5.81 -13.78
N LYS A 38 -7.35 4.59 -14.30
CA LYS A 38 -8.62 4.14 -14.89
C LYS A 38 -9.53 3.38 -13.92
N LEU A 39 -9.07 3.12 -12.70
CA LEU A 39 -9.81 2.32 -11.73
C LEU A 39 -11.03 3.07 -11.18
N ASP A 40 -12.16 2.39 -11.10
CA ASP A 40 -13.37 2.95 -10.49
C ASP A 40 -13.14 3.34 -9.02
N PHE A 41 -13.79 4.42 -8.57
CA PHE A 41 -13.62 4.94 -7.22
C PHE A 41 -14.07 3.96 -6.14
N ARG A 42 -15.13 3.18 -6.38
CA ARG A 42 -15.58 2.17 -5.41
C ARG A 42 -14.52 1.10 -5.24
N THR A 43 -13.97 0.61 -6.35
CA THR A 43 -12.90 -0.40 -6.32
C THR A 43 -11.63 0.17 -5.68
N ALA A 44 -11.30 1.44 -5.94
CA ALA A 44 -10.18 2.11 -5.30
C ALA A 44 -10.31 2.16 -3.77
N VAL A 45 -11.48 2.57 -3.25
CA VAL A 45 -11.73 2.62 -1.80
C VAL A 45 -11.66 1.22 -1.18
N LEU A 46 -12.27 0.21 -1.81
CA LEU A 46 -12.18 -1.17 -1.34
C LEU A 46 -10.74 -1.69 -1.36
N PHE A 47 -9.96 -1.31 -2.38
CA PHE A 47 -8.55 -1.69 -2.47
C PHE A 47 -7.73 -1.06 -1.33
N ILE A 48 -7.91 0.23 -1.07
CA ILE A 48 -7.24 0.94 0.04
C ILE A 48 -7.59 0.27 1.38
N TYR A 49 -8.87 0.00 1.62
CA TYR A 49 -9.33 -0.69 2.82
C TYR A 49 -8.67 -2.07 2.96
N SER A 50 -8.69 -2.86 1.89
CA SER A 50 -8.13 -4.22 1.91
C SER A 50 -6.61 -4.23 2.09
N TRP A 51 -5.90 -3.25 1.52
CA TRP A 51 -4.46 -3.09 1.70
C TRP A 51 -4.10 -2.67 3.13
N SER A 52 -4.92 -1.82 3.75
CA SER A 52 -4.69 -1.36 5.14
C SER A 52 -4.93 -2.44 6.19
N ASN A 53 -5.66 -3.51 5.85
CA ASN A 53 -5.95 -4.65 6.74
C ASN A 53 -5.18 -5.92 6.32
N ASP A 54 -4.10 -5.80 5.54
CA ASP A 54 -3.28 -6.93 5.06
C ASP A 54 -4.02 -8.03 4.25
N TYR A 55 -5.22 -7.77 3.75
CA TYR A 55 -5.98 -8.73 2.92
C TYR A 55 -5.60 -8.71 1.44
N CYS A 56 -4.55 -7.98 1.04
CA CYS A 56 -4.27 -7.64 -0.35
C CYS A 56 -3.42 -8.68 -1.10
N SER A 57 -3.72 -9.98 -0.99
CA SER A 57 -3.08 -10.99 -1.85
C SER A 57 -3.48 -10.80 -3.32
N THR A 58 -2.67 -11.24 -4.28
CA THR A 58 -3.02 -11.15 -5.72
C THR A 58 -4.28 -11.95 -6.05
N LYS A 59 -4.48 -13.09 -5.38
CA LYS A 59 -5.69 -13.92 -5.48
C LYS A 59 -6.93 -13.17 -4.96
N PHE A 60 -6.81 -12.51 -3.81
CA PHE A 60 -7.88 -11.69 -3.25
C PHE A 60 -8.25 -10.55 -4.21
N CYS A 61 -7.27 -9.80 -4.72
CA CYS A 61 -7.52 -8.68 -5.63
C CYS A 61 -8.22 -9.12 -6.93
N SER A 62 -7.86 -10.28 -7.46
CA SER A 62 -8.52 -10.85 -8.64
C SER A 62 -9.97 -11.27 -8.34
N LYS A 63 -10.18 -12.01 -7.24
CA LYS A 63 -11.48 -12.59 -6.90
C LYS A 63 -12.48 -11.55 -6.39
N GLU A 64 -12.08 -10.70 -5.45
CA GLU A 64 -12.99 -9.80 -4.74
C GLU A 64 -13.11 -8.42 -5.42
N LEU A 65 -12.04 -7.97 -6.07
CA LEU A 65 -11.97 -6.64 -6.69
C LEU A 65 -11.97 -6.68 -8.23
N GLY A 66 -11.89 -7.87 -8.84
CA GLY A 66 -11.86 -8.04 -10.29
C GLY A 66 -10.61 -7.44 -10.95
N LEU A 67 -9.51 -7.30 -10.19
CA LEU A 67 -8.29 -6.66 -10.67
C LEU A 67 -7.34 -7.65 -11.30
N SER A 68 -6.72 -7.26 -12.42
CA SER A 68 -5.59 -8.00 -12.95
C SER A 68 -4.40 -7.94 -11.99
N THR A 69 -3.50 -8.93 -12.09
CA THR A 69 -2.26 -8.96 -11.30
C THR A 69 -1.44 -7.68 -11.50
N ASN A 70 -1.28 -7.25 -12.76
CA ASN A 70 -0.53 -6.03 -13.09
C ASN A 70 -1.16 -4.77 -12.49
N CYS A 71 -2.50 -4.68 -12.53
CA CYS A 71 -3.22 -3.58 -11.90
C CYS A 71 -3.01 -3.57 -10.39
N SER A 72 -3.16 -4.73 -9.74
CA SER A 72 -2.97 -4.90 -8.30
C SER A 72 -1.55 -4.52 -7.85
N VAL A 73 -0.52 -4.96 -8.58
CA VAL A 73 0.88 -4.61 -8.30
C VAL A 73 1.13 -3.11 -8.46
N SER A 74 0.60 -2.51 -9.52
CA SER A 74 0.71 -1.06 -9.76
C SER A 74 0.06 -0.25 -8.64
N TRP A 75 -1.12 -0.67 -8.18
CA TRP A 75 -1.84 -0.02 -7.08
C TRP A 75 -1.12 -0.18 -5.73
N LYS A 76 -0.57 -1.37 -5.45
CA LYS A 76 0.29 -1.57 -4.26
C LYS A 76 1.50 -0.64 -4.28
N ARG A 77 2.12 -0.43 -5.44
CA ARG A 77 3.23 0.52 -5.59
C ARG A 77 2.78 1.95 -5.25
N LEU A 78 1.65 2.40 -5.81
CA LEU A 78 1.11 3.74 -5.54
C LEU A 78 0.78 3.94 -4.05
N LEU A 79 0.20 2.94 -3.37
CA LEU A 79 -0.07 3.02 -1.94
C LEU A 79 1.20 3.09 -1.09
N ARG A 80 2.26 2.37 -1.49
CA ARG A 80 3.56 2.46 -0.83
C ARG A 80 4.20 3.84 -0.98
N GLU A 81 4.03 4.50 -2.13
CA GLU A 81 4.51 5.87 -2.32
C GLU A 81 3.80 6.84 -1.37
N VAL A 82 2.48 6.73 -1.25
CA VAL A 82 1.69 7.54 -0.30
C VAL A 82 2.09 7.26 1.16
N ALA A 83 2.28 5.99 1.51
CA ALA A 83 2.72 5.61 2.85
C ALA A 83 4.13 6.16 3.16
N ALA A 84 5.06 6.09 2.20
CA ALA A 84 6.40 6.63 2.35
C ALA A 84 6.38 8.16 2.52
N GLU A 85 5.60 8.89 1.73
CA GLU A 85 5.45 10.35 1.86
C GLU A 85 4.89 10.74 3.24
N SER A 86 3.91 9.98 3.74
CA SER A 86 3.36 10.17 5.09
C SER A 86 4.42 9.97 6.19
N LEU A 87 5.23 8.92 6.08
CA LEU A 87 6.32 8.63 7.03
C LEU A 87 7.44 9.67 6.97
N LEU A 88 7.74 10.21 5.79
CA LEU A 88 8.73 11.28 5.65
C LEU A 88 8.22 12.60 6.24
N SER A 89 6.93 12.88 6.08
CA SER A 89 6.29 14.09 6.62
C SER A 89 6.07 14.00 8.13
N ASN A 90 5.80 12.81 8.64
CA ASN A 90 5.60 12.52 10.05
C ASN A 90 6.51 11.37 10.47
N PRO A 91 7.81 11.65 10.72
CA PRO A 91 8.77 10.61 11.08
C PRO A 91 8.33 9.89 12.34
N LEU A 92 8.12 8.57 12.22
CA LEU A 92 7.96 7.71 13.38
C LEU A 92 9.33 7.56 14.05
N VAL A 93 9.40 7.94 15.33
CA VAL A 93 10.58 7.66 16.13
C VAL A 93 10.54 6.19 16.51
N ILE A 94 11.47 5.41 15.96
CA ILE A 94 11.72 4.05 16.41
C ILE A 94 12.76 4.16 17.53
N GLY A 95 12.40 3.69 18.73
CA GLY A 95 13.25 3.76 19.92
C GLY A 95 12.93 4.95 20.84
N GLY A 96 13.85 5.24 21.76
CA GLY A 96 13.72 6.27 22.78
C GLY A 96 15.01 6.46 23.57
N PRO A 97 15.05 7.37 24.56
CA PRO A 97 16.22 7.58 25.39
C PRO A 97 16.70 6.26 26.02
N ASN A 98 18.01 6.01 25.95
CA ASN A 98 18.65 4.77 26.43
C ASN A 98 18.22 3.47 25.68
N CYS A 99 17.69 3.58 24.46
CA CYS A 99 17.39 2.44 23.59
C CYS A 99 18.29 2.46 22.34
N THR A 100 19.04 1.38 22.12
CA THR A 100 19.76 1.15 20.87
C THR A 100 18.85 0.41 19.91
N VAL A 101 18.55 1.02 18.76
CA VAL A 101 17.79 0.38 17.68
C VAL A 101 18.78 -0.18 16.68
N GLU A 102 18.83 -1.51 16.58
CA GLU A 102 19.60 -2.21 15.55
C GLU A 102 18.70 -2.47 14.33
N VAL A 103 19.26 -2.26 13.14
CA VAL A 103 18.61 -2.61 11.87
C VAL A 103 19.15 -3.98 11.47
N ASP A 104 18.30 -5.01 11.49
CA ASP A 104 18.70 -6.33 11.02
C ASP A 104 18.96 -6.30 9.50
N GLU A 105 19.94 -7.09 9.05
CA GLU A 105 20.30 -7.19 7.64
C GLU A 105 19.14 -7.79 6.84
N THR A 106 18.31 -6.93 6.25
CA THR A 106 17.29 -7.39 5.30
C THR A 106 17.99 -7.83 4.01
N LEU A 107 17.73 -9.06 3.55
CA LEU A 107 18.37 -9.61 2.36
C LEU A 107 17.85 -8.93 1.08
N TYR A 108 18.42 -7.78 0.73
CA TYR A 108 18.07 -7.04 -0.49
C TYR A 108 18.55 -7.72 -1.79
N ALA A 109 19.56 -8.59 -1.71
CA ALA A 109 20.07 -9.37 -2.84
C ALA A 109 20.71 -10.68 -2.39
N LYS A 110 20.51 -11.76 -3.15
CA LYS A 110 21.33 -12.98 -3.02
C LYS A 110 22.69 -12.72 -3.68
N SER A 111 23.79 -12.91 -2.96
CA SER A 111 25.13 -12.87 -3.59
C SER A 111 25.23 -13.94 -4.67
N LYS A 112 25.86 -13.61 -5.80
CA LYS A 112 26.08 -14.57 -6.89
C LYS A 112 26.86 -15.77 -6.31
N PHE A 113 26.27 -16.95 -6.41
CA PHE A 113 26.82 -18.22 -5.90
C PHE A 113 26.91 -18.40 -4.38
N HIS A 114 26.17 -17.64 -3.56
CA HIS A 114 26.16 -17.77 -2.10
C HIS A 114 27.56 -17.62 -1.44
N ARG A 115 28.53 -17.03 -2.15
CA ARG A 115 29.89 -16.85 -1.64
C ARG A 115 29.90 -15.72 -0.60
N GLY A 116 30.67 -15.92 0.47
CA GLY A 116 30.89 -14.92 1.53
C GLY A 116 29.94 -14.98 2.72
N ARG A 117 28.97 -15.91 2.74
CA ARG A 117 27.99 -16.00 3.83
C ARG A 117 28.61 -16.65 5.07
N ARG A 118 28.99 -15.84 6.06
CA ARG A 118 29.21 -16.30 7.43
C ARG A 118 28.00 -15.89 8.26
N TYR A 119 27.13 -16.84 8.59
CA TYR A 119 26.10 -16.58 9.59
C TYR A 119 26.79 -16.53 10.97
N PRO A 120 26.53 -15.50 11.79
CA PRO A 120 26.83 -15.61 13.20
C PRO A 120 26.08 -16.83 13.75
N LYS A 121 26.74 -17.66 14.56
CA LYS A 121 26.05 -18.71 15.31
C LYS A 121 25.14 -18.01 16.33
N VAL A 122 23.88 -17.78 15.98
CA VAL A 122 22.90 -17.25 16.92
C VAL A 122 22.59 -18.36 17.93
N ILE A 123 22.98 -18.16 19.18
CA ILE A 123 22.52 -18.98 20.31
C ILE A 123 21.00 -18.79 20.37
N ARG A 124 20.24 -19.89 20.29
CA ARG A 124 18.78 -19.89 20.37
C ARG A 124 18.33 -19.48 21.76
N GLU A 125 18.36 -18.19 22.06
CA GLU A 125 17.60 -17.64 23.17
C GLU A 125 16.26 -17.12 22.63
N LYS A 126 15.20 -17.46 23.37
CA LYS A 126 13.79 -17.31 22.98
C LYS A 126 13.52 -15.88 22.50
N THR A 127 12.91 -15.76 21.33
CA THR A 127 12.46 -14.47 20.76
C THR A 127 11.56 -13.73 21.76
N PRO A 128 11.81 -12.43 22.03
CA PRO A 128 10.90 -11.66 22.86
C PRO A 128 9.63 -11.37 22.04
N ASN A 129 8.47 -11.64 22.64
CA ASN A 129 7.18 -11.27 22.07
C ASN A 129 7.10 -9.75 21.95
N PHE A 130 7.03 -9.23 20.73
CA PHE A 130 6.77 -7.82 20.48
C PHE A 130 5.27 -7.55 20.62
N LYS A 131 4.88 -6.75 21.62
CA LYS A 131 3.50 -6.33 21.82
C LYS A 131 3.29 -4.98 21.15
N VAL A 132 2.36 -4.91 20.21
CA VAL A 132 1.79 -3.65 19.73
C VAL A 132 0.34 -3.65 20.20
N GLY A 133 0.06 -2.93 21.29
CA GLY A 133 -1.24 -2.99 21.97
C GLY A 133 -1.53 -4.36 22.59
N ASP A 134 -2.81 -4.77 22.60
CA ASP A 134 -3.30 -6.02 23.20
C ASP A 134 -3.13 -7.25 22.29
N GLU A 135 -2.58 -7.09 21.09
CA GLU A 135 -2.37 -8.19 20.15
C GLU A 135 -0.89 -8.61 20.06
N THR A 136 -0.65 -9.92 20.21
CA THR A 136 0.65 -10.54 19.98
C THR A 136 0.70 -11.08 18.56
N MET A 137 1.43 -10.43 17.65
CA MET A 137 1.67 -10.97 16.31
C MET A 137 2.87 -11.93 16.31
N ASN A 138 2.65 -13.12 15.78
CA ASN A 138 3.68 -14.14 15.57
C ASN A 138 4.49 -13.82 14.30
N THR A 139 5.78 -13.55 14.44
CA THR A 139 6.68 -13.18 13.33
C THR A 139 6.87 -14.27 12.27
N ASN A 140 6.39 -15.50 12.51
CA ASN A 140 6.46 -16.59 11.52
C ASN A 140 5.47 -16.43 10.35
N GLU A 141 4.44 -15.60 10.46
CA GLU A 141 3.49 -15.38 9.35
C GLU A 141 4.02 -14.41 8.28
N LEU A 142 5.01 -13.58 8.62
CA LEU A 142 5.61 -12.61 7.69
C LEU A 142 6.59 -13.25 6.67
N TYR A 143 7.00 -14.50 6.88
CA TYR A 143 8.01 -15.16 6.04
C TYR A 143 7.44 -16.02 4.91
N THR A 144 6.12 -16.24 4.86
CA THR A 144 5.49 -17.13 3.87
C THR A 144 4.98 -16.45 2.59
N GLU A 145 5.06 -15.12 2.47
CA GLU A 145 4.63 -14.39 1.26
C GLU A 145 5.72 -13.49 0.65
N PHE A 146 6.96 -13.99 0.58
CA PHE A 146 7.98 -13.50 -0.36
C PHE A 146 8.14 -14.43 -1.56
#